data_AF-A0A2E1U0J2-F1
#
_entry.id   AF-A0A2E1U0J2-F1
#
_cell.length_a   1.000
_cell.length_b   1.000
_cell.length_c   1.000
_cell.angle_alpha   90.00
_cell.angle_beta   90.00
_cell.angle_gamma   90.00
#
_symmetry.space_group_name_H-M   'P 1'
#
loop_
_entity.id
_entity.type
_entity.pdbx_description
1 polymer ?
#
loop_
_entity_poly.entity_id
_entity_poly.type
_entity_poly.pdbx_seq_one_letter_code
_entity_poly.pdbx_strand_id
1 'polypeptide(L)'
;MQLTMNHLSFPICAILISVIAIYFNEIFIAAADSVVVMLALVMFLMGLTLSKQDFLRIRKKPAAIFIGVLLQFSLMPLIALILAYAFQLSNQLTAGMVLVGSCAGGTASNVMTYLAKGDVALSISMTIVSTLIGVIATPLLCEFYLSQTVDVDAFELLQSILQLVFIPVLLGIFVNSYAAAYVSKIEKWIPKISILLILCIIAVVVALNAERLS
;
A
#
# COMPACT_ATOMS: atom_id res chain seq x y z
N MET A 1 22.26 8.83 -4.61
CA MET A 1 22.37 10.21 -5.16
C MET A 1 21.12 10.48 -6.00
N GLN A 2 20.48 11.63 -5.78
CA GLN A 2 19.20 12.12 -6.38
C GLN A 2 17.88 11.63 -5.74
N LEU A 3 17.54 12.25 -4.61
CA LEU A 3 16.15 12.61 -4.25
C LEU A 3 16.13 14.10 -3.88
N THR A 4 16.40 14.96 -4.86
CA THR A 4 16.09 16.40 -4.80
C THR A 4 14.66 16.64 -5.29
N MET A 5 13.71 15.84 -4.77
CA MET A 5 12.31 16.22 -4.73
C MET A 5 12.05 16.54 -3.27
N ASN A 6 11.74 17.82 -2.99
CA ASN A 6 11.52 18.33 -1.65
C ASN A 6 10.73 17.31 -0.80
N HIS A 7 11.23 16.97 0.37
CA HIS A 7 10.69 15.89 1.22
C HIS A 7 9.24 16.14 1.68
N LEU A 8 8.74 17.37 1.51
CA LEU A 8 7.35 17.78 1.74
C LEU A 8 6.46 17.72 0.48
N SER A 9 7.01 17.50 -0.72
CA SER A 9 6.26 17.60 -1.97
C SER A 9 5.14 16.55 -2.07
N PHE A 10 5.38 15.29 -1.68
CA PHE A 10 4.35 14.26 -1.75
C PHE A 10 3.11 14.58 -0.88
N PRO A 11 3.25 14.82 0.44
CA PRO A 11 2.07 15.12 1.27
C PRO A 11 1.37 16.41 0.86
N ILE A 12 2.13 17.45 0.44
CA ILE A 12 1.52 18.68 -0.07
C ILE A 12 0.74 18.41 -1.36
N CYS A 13 1.31 17.68 -2.31
CA CYS A 13 0.62 17.32 -3.55
C CYS A 13 -0.62 16.45 -3.28
N ALA A 14 -0.55 15.52 -2.32
CA ALA A 14 -1.69 14.69 -1.93
C ALA A 14 -2.83 15.53 -1.35
N ILE A 15 -2.52 16.51 -0.49
CA ILE A 15 -3.53 17.43 0.06
C ILE A 15 -4.11 18.30 -1.06
N LEU A 16 -3.27 18.94 -1.87
CA LEU A 16 -3.71 19.81 -2.96
C LEU A 16 -4.60 19.07 -3.96
N ILE A 17 -4.20 17.86 -4.38
CA ILE A 17 -4.98 17.10 -5.35
C ILE A 17 -6.29 16.58 -4.74
N SER A 18 -6.33 16.29 -3.44
CA SER A 18 -7.56 15.92 -2.75
C SER A 18 -8.54 17.10 -2.71
N VAL A 19 -8.07 18.31 -2.41
CA VAL A 19 -8.90 19.53 -2.45
C VAL A 19 -9.42 19.77 -3.87
N ILE A 20 -8.55 19.68 -4.88
CA ILE A 20 -8.96 19.85 -6.30
C ILE A 20 -10.01 18.79 -6.69
N ALA A 21 -9.83 17.55 -6.27
CA ALA A 21 -10.74 16.45 -6.59
C ALA A 21 -12.14 16.62 -5.99
N ILE A 22 -12.28 17.30 -4.85
CA ILE A 22 -13.59 17.63 -4.26
C ILE A 22 -14.35 18.62 -5.14
N TYR A 23 -13.67 19.66 -5.66
CA TYR A 23 -14.30 20.70 -6.47
C TYR A 23 -14.46 20.34 -7.96
N PHE A 24 -13.58 19.51 -8.52
CA PHE A 24 -13.56 19.10 -9.93
C PHE A 24 -13.78 17.59 -10.08
N ASN A 25 -14.77 17.05 -9.37
CA ASN A 25 -15.00 15.61 -9.23
C ASN A 25 -15.29 14.89 -10.57
N GLU A 26 -16.03 15.48 -11.50
CA GLU A 26 -16.46 14.82 -12.74
C GLU A 26 -15.29 14.29 -13.59
N ILE A 27 -14.18 15.03 -13.65
CA ILE A 27 -12.99 14.64 -14.43
C ILE A 27 -12.35 13.37 -13.85
N PHE A 28 -12.36 13.23 -12.53
CA PHE A 28 -11.71 12.10 -11.85
C PHE A 28 -12.64 10.88 -11.75
N ILE A 29 -13.95 11.08 -11.64
CA ILE A 29 -14.93 9.98 -11.63
C ILE A 29 -14.86 9.17 -12.93
N ALA A 30 -14.60 9.82 -14.08
CA ALA A 30 -14.40 9.15 -15.35
C ALA A 30 -13.21 8.16 -15.36
N ALA A 31 -12.28 8.29 -14.40
CA ALA A 31 -11.13 7.39 -14.25
C ALA A 31 -11.32 6.32 -13.15
N ALA A 32 -12.54 6.16 -12.60
CA ALA A 32 -12.84 5.19 -11.52
C ALA A 32 -12.40 3.76 -11.87
N ASP A 33 -12.74 3.28 -13.07
CA ASP A 33 -12.40 1.91 -13.51
C ASP A 33 -10.88 1.71 -13.67
N SER A 34 -10.12 2.80 -13.82
CA SER A 34 -8.67 2.74 -13.96
C SER A 34 -7.93 2.55 -12.63
N VAL A 35 -8.59 2.74 -11.48
CA VAL A 35 -7.94 2.61 -10.15
C VAL A 35 -7.34 1.23 -9.96
N VAL A 36 -8.06 0.19 -10.38
CA VAL A 36 -7.61 -1.21 -10.28
C VAL A 36 -6.32 -1.41 -11.10
N VAL A 37 -6.27 -0.88 -12.31
CA VAL A 37 -5.11 -0.97 -13.20
C VAL A 37 -3.93 -0.16 -12.64
N MET A 38 -4.18 1.06 -12.14
CA MET A 38 -3.16 1.89 -11.51
C MET A 38 -2.57 1.21 -10.28
N LEU A 39 -3.40 0.59 -9.44
CA LEU A 39 -2.96 -0.16 -8.26
C LEU A 39 -2.10 -1.36 -8.66
N ALA A 40 -2.56 -2.17 -9.62
CA ALA A 40 -1.78 -3.30 -10.13
C ALA A 40 -0.43 -2.84 -10.69
N LEU A 41 -0.40 -1.69 -11.39
CA LEU A 41 0.84 -1.13 -11.93
C LEU A 41 1.77 -0.62 -10.82
N VAL A 42 1.24 -0.01 -9.76
CA VAL A 42 2.03 0.36 -8.56
C VAL A 42 2.64 -0.88 -7.90
N MET A 43 1.88 -1.97 -7.77
CA MET A 43 2.35 -3.23 -7.20
C MET A 43 3.38 -3.93 -8.09
N PHE A 44 3.22 -3.86 -9.40
CA PHE A 44 4.23 -4.31 -10.37
C PHE A 44 5.53 -3.50 -10.27
N LEU A 45 5.43 -2.17 -10.21
CA LEU A 45 6.58 -1.27 -10.02
C LEU A 45 7.31 -1.56 -8.71
N MET A 46 6.57 -1.85 -7.63
CA MET A 46 7.17 -2.33 -6.39
C MET A 46 7.95 -3.63 -6.62
N GLY A 47 7.36 -4.64 -7.27
CA GLY A 47 8.02 -5.89 -7.61
C GLY A 47 9.30 -5.69 -8.43
N LEU A 48 9.30 -4.74 -9.37
CA LEU A 48 10.47 -4.35 -10.15
C LEU A 48 11.61 -3.78 -9.30
N THR A 49 11.36 -3.30 -8.08
CA THR A 49 12.44 -2.82 -7.19
C THR A 49 13.02 -3.90 -6.28
N LEU A 50 12.41 -5.10 -6.25
CA LEU A 50 12.83 -6.17 -5.36
C LEU A 50 13.93 -7.03 -5.98
N SER A 51 15.05 -7.14 -5.30
CA SER A 51 16.18 -7.96 -5.73
C SER A 51 16.29 -9.26 -4.95
N LYS A 52 16.97 -10.27 -5.52
CA LYS A 52 17.31 -11.52 -4.80
C LYS A 52 18.09 -11.25 -3.50
N GLN A 53 18.86 -10.17 -3.44
CA GLN A 53 19.62 -9.79 -2.25
C GLN A 53 18.70 -9.37 -1.10
N ASP A 54 17.54 -8.79 -1.40
CA ASP A 54 16.58 -8.38 -0.37
C ASP A 54 15.95 -9.60 0.31
N PHE A 55 15.66 -10.66 -0.44
CA PHE A 55 15.23 -11.93 0.14
C PHE A 55 16.29 -12.60 1.02
N LEU A 56 17.57 -12.53 0.61
CA LEU A 56 18.68 -13.04 1.41
C LEU A 56 18.88 -12.25 2.72
N ARG A 57 18.55 -10.95 2.73
CA ARG A 57 18.64 -10.09 3.92
C ARG A 57 17.62 -10.47 5.00
N ILE A 58 16.48 -11.05 4.64
CA ILE A 58 15.48 -11.53 5.61
C ILE A 58 16.10 -12.48 6.64
N ARG A 59 17.01 -13.35 6.17
CA ARG A 59 17.72 -14.31 7.03
C ARG A 59 18.73 -13.67 7.99
N LYS A 60 19.14 -12.42 7.77
CA LYS A 60 20.13 -11.73 8.61
C LYS A 60 19.54 -11.12 9.87
N LYS A 61 18.26 -10.72 9.85
CA LYS A 61 17.56 -10.09 10.98
C LYS A 61 16.14 -10.67 11.19
N PRO A 62 15.98 -12.00 11.34
CA PRO A 62 14.65 -12.63 11.38
C PRO A 62 13.83 -12.19 12.61
N ALA A 63 14.46 -12.00 13.77
CA ALA A 63 13.76 -11.58 14.98
C ALA A 63 13.13 -10.19 14.84
N ALA A 64 13.87 -9.22 14.28
CA ALA A 64 13.35 -7.88 14.05
C ALA A 64 12.17 -7.91 13.07
N ILE A 65 12.30 -8.66 11.97
CA ILE A 65 11.24 -8.82 10.96
C ILE A 65 9.99 -9.44 11.57
N PHE A 66 10.14 -10.52 12.33
CA PHE A 66 9.03 -11.19 12.99
C PHE A 66 8.28 -10.25 13.94
N ILE A 67 9.01 -9.51 14.77
CA ILE A 67 8.40 -8.54 15.69
C ILE A 67 7.62 -7.47 14.92
N GLY A 68 8.19 -6.90 13.85
CA GLY A 68 7.49 -5.86 13.09
C GLY A 68 6.27 -6.38 12.35
N VAL A 69 6.33 -7.59 11.77
CA VAL A 69 5.17 -8.24 11.15
C VAL A 69 4.09 -8.53 12.19
N LEU A 70 4.47 -9.04 13.35
CA LEU A 70 3.54 -9.31 14.44
C LEU A 70 2.85 -8.02 14.87
N LEU A 71 3.60 -6.93 15.09
CA LEU A 71 3.05 -5.62 15.43
C LEU A 71 2.19 -5.05 14.30
N GLN A 72 2.60 -5.18 13.04
CA GLN A 72 1.84 -4.72 11.88
C GLN A 72 0.46 -5.37 11.84
N PHE A 73 0.39 -6.70 11.97
CA PHE A 73 -0.86 -7.45 11.80
C PHE A 73 -1.66 -7.67 13.09
N SER A 74 -1.16 -7.23 14.25
CA SER A 74 -1.91 -7.26 15.51
C SER A 74 -2.27 -5.85 15.99
N LEU A 75 -1.29 -4.96 16.09
CA LEU A 75 -1.46 -3.64 16.68
C LEU A 75 -2.22 -2.70 15.73
N MET A 76 -1.91 -2.69 14.42
CA MET A 76 -2.58 -1.77 13.48
C MET A 76 -4.08 -2.06 13.31
N PRO A 77 -4.55 -3.31 13.12
CA PRO A 77 -5.98 -3.60 13.06
C PRO A 77 -6.69 -3.26 14.37
N LEU A 78 -6.06 -3.56 15.51
CA LEU A 78 -6.61 -3.26 16.82
C LEU A 78 -6.77 -1.76 17.03
N ILE A 79 -5.75 -0.97 16.68
CA ILE A 79 -5.84 0.50 16.73
C ILE A 79 -6.94 1.01 15.79
N ALA A 80 -7.04 0.47 14.57
CA ALA A 80 -8.07 0.88 13.63
C ALA A 80 -9.49 0.63 14.18
N LEU A 81 -9.71 -0.52 14.84
CA LEU A 81 -10.98 -0.85 15.48
C LEU A 81 -11.27 0.06 16.69
N ILE A 82 -10.28 0.29 17.55
CA ILE A 82 -10.41 1.20 18.70
C ILE A 82 -10.80 2.60 18.23
N LEU A 83 -10.12 3.12 17.20
CA LEU A 83 -10.44 4.42 16.63
C LEU A 83 -11.82 4.45 16.00
N ALA A 84 -12.23 3.39 15.29
CA ALA A 84 -13.56 3.31 14.69
C ALA A 84 -14.68 3.38 15.75
N TYR A 85 -14.51 2.69 16.89
CA TYR A 85 -15.45 2.77 18.01
C TYR A 85 -15.38 4.12 18.74
N ALA A 86 -14.17 4.64 18.97
CA ALA A 86 -13.99 5.93 19.65
C ALA A 86 -14.64 7.09 18.88
N PHE A 87 -14.59 7.06 17.55
CA PHE A 87 -15.23 8.04 16.67
C PHE A 87 -16.66 7.68 16.27
N GLN A 88 -17.24 6.59 16.80
CA GLN A 88 -18.61 6.14 16.49
C GLN A 88 -18.88 6.03 14.98
N LEU A 89 -17.91 5.47 14.24
CA LEU A 89 -18.02 5.33 12.80
C LEU A 89 -19.14 4.35 12.41
N SER A 90 -19.75 4.57 11.25
CA SER A 90 -20.71 3.61 10.69
C SER A 90 -20.04 2.26 10.41
N ASN A 91 -20.82 1.19 10.27
CA ASN A 91 -20.28 -0.15 10.00
C ASN A 91 -19.43 -0.17 8.71
N GLN A 92 -19.84 0.57 7.68
CA GLN A 92 -19.10 0.68 6.42
C GLN A 92 -17.74 1.39 6.60
N LEU A 93 -17.69 2.48 7.36
CA LEU A 93 -16.45 3.19 7.66
C LEU A 93 -15.54 2.38 8.58
N THR A 94 -16.12 1.64 9.54
CA THR A 94 -15.39 0.72 10.41
C THR A 94 -14.73 -0.39 9.60
N ALA A 95 -15.44 -0.99 8.64
CA ALA A 95 -14.88 -1.98 7.73
C ALA A 95 -13.70 -1.42 6.92
N GLY A 96 -13.85 -0.21 6.36
CA GLY A 96 -12.76 0.48 5.67
C GLY A 96 -11.55 0.74 6.57
N MET A 97 -11.77 1.20 7.80
CA MET A 97 -10.70 1.45 8.77
C MET A 97 -9.95 0.18 9.16
N VAL A 98 -10.66 -0.90 9.49
CA VAL A 98 -10.06 -2.19 9.83
C VAL A 98 -9.31 -2.78 8.63
N LEU A 99 -9.85 -2.64 7.41
CA LEU A 99 -9.16 -3.06 6.19
C LEU A 99 -7.83 -2.31 6.02
N VAL A 100 -7.82 -0.99 6.17
CA VAL A 100 -6.59 -0.18 6.13
C VAL A 100 -5.61 -0.62 7.22
N GLY A 101 -6.08 -0.85 8.44
CA GLY A 101 -5.24 -1.34 9.55
C GLY A 101 -4.70 -2.75 9.34
N SER A 102 -5.40 -3.58 8.56
CA SER A 102 -5.02 -4.97 8.27
C SER A 102 -4.16 -5.12 7.03
N CYS A 103 -3.94 -4.05 6.26
CA CYS A 103 -3.08 -4.08 5.08
C CYS A 103 -1.58 -4.15 5.43
N ALA A 104 -0.81 -4.76 4.53
CA ALA A 104 0.64 -4.77 4.58
C ALA A 104 1.24 -3.37 4.39
N GLY A 105 2.51 -3.20 4.79
CA GLY A 105 3.24 -1.95 4.59
C GLY A 105 3.48 -1.66 3.10
N GLY A 106 3.51 -0.37 2.73
CA GLY A 106 3.79 0.09 1.37
C GLY A 106 5.23 0.57 1.16
N THR A 107 5.65 0.70 -0.11
CA THR A 107 7.02 1.12 -0.50
C THR A 107 7.38 2.56 -0.10
N ALA A 108 6.38 3.41 0.14
CA ALA A 108 6.61 4.75 0.67
C ALA A 108 7.34 4.74 2.02
N SER A 109 7.13 3.69 2.83
CA SER A 109 7.81 3.52 4.12
C SER A 109 9.33 3.38 3.98
N ASN A 110 9.83 2.82 2.86
CA ASN A 110 11.26 2.69 2.58
C ASN A 110 11.92 4.07 2.42
N VAL A 111 11.23 4.99 1.72
CA VAL A 111 11.70 6.38 1.53
C VAL A 111 11.67 7.12 2.86
N MET A 112 10.59 6.99 3.63
CA MET A 112 10.49 7.63 4.95
C MET A 112 11.55 7.11 5.92
N THR A 113 11.85 5.80 5.88
CA THR A 113 12.92 5.19 6.68
C THR A 113 14.28 5.78 6.32
N TYR A 114 14.57 5.95 5.02
CA TYR A 114 15.81 6.58 4.55
C TYR A 114 15.94 8.01 5.06
N LEU A 115 14.86 8.80 4.98
CA LEU A 115 14.85 10.18 5.46
C LEU A 115 15.00 10.29 6.98
N ALA A 116 14.41 9.35 7.72
CA ALA A 116 14.57 9.21 9.17
C ALA A 116 15.95 8.67 9.58
N LYS A 117 16.86 8.43 8.62
CA LYS A 117 18.17 7.79 8.84
C LYS A 117 18.07 6.41 9.51
N GLY A 118 16.96 5.72 9.27
CA GLY A 118 16.71 4.36 9.75
C GLY A 118 17.33 3.28 8.87
N ASP A 119 17.10 2.02 9.24
CA ASP A 119 17.56 0.86 8.48
C ASP A 119 16.64 0.58 7.29
N VAL A 120 16.97 1.16 6.13
CA VAL A 120 16.22 0.99 4.87
C VAL A 120 16.18 -0.47 4.43
N ALA A 121 17.26 -1.24 4.66
CA ALA A 121 17.30 -2.64 4.28
C ALA A 121 16.33 -3.48 5.11
N LEU A 122 16.19 -3.16 6.40
CA LEU A 122 15.17 -3.77 7.26
C LEU A 122 13.76 -3.37 6.80
N SER A 123 13.53 -2.11 6.44
CA SER A 123 12.24 -1.61 5.95
C SER A 123 11.78 -2.31 4.67
N ILE A 124 12.69 -2.47 3.70
CA ILE A 124 12.42 -3.24 2.47
C ILE A 124 12.09 -4.70 2.83
N SER A 125 12.88 -5.32 3.71
CA SER A 125 12.67 -6.72 4.11
C SER A 125 11.31 -6.90 4.81
N MET A 126 10.93 -5.97 5.69
CA MET A 126 9.62 -5.93 6.35
C MET A 126 8.49 -5.80 5.33
N THR A 127 8.64 -4.91 4.37
CA THR A 127 7.64 -4.67 3.32
C THR A 127 7.41 -5.94 2.49
N ILE A 128 8.48 -6.62 2.07
CA ILE A 128 8.39 -7.90 1.34
C ILE A 128 7.63 -8.94 2.17
N VAL A 129 8.08 -9.17 3.40
CA VAL A 129 7.52 -10.23 4.25
C VAL A 129 6.07 -9.92 4.62
N SER A 130 5.76 -8.68 4.98
CA SER A 130 4.38 -8.27 5.26
C SER A 130 3.49 -8.33 4.03
N THR A 131 3.98 -8.03 2.83
CA THR A 131 3.19 -8.17 1.60
C THR A 131 2.82 -9.63 1.35
N LEU A 132 3.79 -10.55 1.50
CA LEU A 132 3.54 -11.99 1.31
C LEU A 132 2.59 -12.55 2.37
N ILE A 133 2.79 -12.18 3.64
CA ILE A 133 1.92 -12.62 4.74
C ILE A 133 0.53 -11.98 4.62
N GLY A 134 0.46 -10.72 4.20
CA GLY A 134 -0.76 -9.94 4.05
C GLY A 134 -1.77 -10.53 3.07
N VAL A 135 -1.30 -11.29 2.05
CA VAL A 135 -2.19 -12.04 1.15
C VAL A 135 -3.19 -12.91 1.92
N ILE A 136 -2.75 -13.52 3.02
CA ILE A 136 -3.58 -14.41 3.84
C ILE A 136 -4.02 -13.70 5.13
N ALA A 137 -3.13 -12.94 5.76
CA ALA A 137 -3.42 -12.28 7.03
C ALA A 137 -4.50 -11.21 6.88
N THR A 138 -4.49 -10.40 5.81
CA THR A 138 -5.45 -9.30 5.66
C THR A 138 -6.90 -9.81 5.57
N PRO A 139 -7.26 -10.78 4.71
CA PRO A 139 -8.62 -11.33 4.68
C PRO A 139 -9.04 -11.95 6.01
N LEU A 140 -8.17 -12.75 6.63
CA LEU A 140 -8.49 -13.42 7.90
C LEU A 140 -8.70 -12.43 9.05
N LEU A 141 -7.90 -11.37 9.12
CA LEU A 141 -8.06 -10.32 10.13
C LEU A 141 -9.35 -9.53 9.88
N CYS A 142 -9.66 -9.18 8.63
CA CYS A 142 -10.90 -8.52 8.28
C CYS A 142 -12.11 -9.38 8.68
N GLU A 143 -12.11 -10.67 8.35
CA GLU A 143 -13.16 -11.61 8.76
C GLU A 143 -13.28 -11.69 10.28
N PHE A 144 -12.16 -11.83 10.99
CA PHE A 144 -12.14 -11.91 12.45
C PHE A 144 -12.72 -10.65 13.13
N TYR A 145 -12.35 -9.46 12.66
CA TYR A 145 -12.77 -8.20 13.28
C TYR A 145 -14.13 -7.68 12.80
N LEU A 146 -14.58 -8.05 11.59
CA LEU A 146 -15.77 -7.48 10.95
C LEU A 146 -16.95 -8.45 10.83
N SER A 147 -16.77 -9.75 11.01
CA SER A 147 -17.81 -10.79 10.85
C SER A 147 -19.13 -10.51 11.58
N GLN A 148 -19.11 -9.75 12.68
CA GLN A 148 -20.32 -9.40 13.43
C GLN A 148 -21.00 -8.12 12.96
N THR A 149 -20.29 -7.27 12.21
CA THR A 149 -20.72 -5.90 11.85
C THR A 149 -21.02 -5.75 10.37
N VAL A 150 -20.32 -6.49 9.50
CA VAL A 150 -20.45 -6.49 8.04
C VAL A 150 -20.20 -7.90 7.51
N ASP A 151 -20.98 -8.32 6.53
CA ASP A 151 -20.71 -9.57 5.81
C ASP A 151 -19.45 -9.37 4.96
N VAL A 152 -18.33 -9.94 5.41
CA VAL A 152 -17.03 -9.84 4.75
C VAL A 152 -16.67 -11.21 4.22
N ASP A 153 -16.75 -11.36 2.90
CA ASP A 153 -16.28 -12.58 2.24
C ASP A 153 -14.74 -12.58 2.18
N ALA A 154 -14.15 -13.32 3.12
CA ALA A 154 -12.70 -13.49 3.21
C ALA A 154 -12.12 -14.14 1.95
N PHE A 155 -12.89 -15.01 1.28
CA PHE A 155 -12.45 -15.69 0.07
C PHE A 155 -12.42 -14.74 -1.12
N GLU A 156 -13.44 -13.88 -1.28
CA GLU A 156 -13.43 -12.81 -2.29
C GLU A 156 -12.28 -11.81 -2.06
N LEU A 157 -12.03 -11.42 -0.80
CA LEU A 157 -10.89 -10.57 -0.44
C LEU A 157 -9.56 -11.24 -0.79
N LEU A 158 -9.40 -12.53 -0.48
CA LEU A 158 -8.21 -13.31 -0.82
C LEU A 158 -8.00 -13.34 -2.35
N GLN A 159 -9.04 -13.62 -3.13
CA GLN A 159 -8.97 -13.61 -4.59
C GLN A 159 -8.56 -12.23 -5.12
N SER A 160 -9.16 -11.17 -4.58
CA SER A 160 -8.86 -9.79 -4.94
C SER A 160 -7.40 -9.44 -4.66
N ILE A 161 -6.88 -9.77 -3.47
CA ILE A 161 -5.48 -9.49 -3.13
C ILE A 161 -4.53 -10.32 -4.00
N LEU A 162 -4.86 -11.58 -4.29
CA LEU A 162 -4.07 -12.41 -5.20
C LEU A 162 -3.95 -11.76 -6.59
N GLN A 163 -5.07 -11.30 -7.14
CA GLN A 163 -5.11 -10.70 -8.48
C GLN A 163 -4.48 -9.30 -8.53
N LEU A 164 -4.77 -8.44 -7.55
CA LEU A 164 -4.41 -7.03 -7.60
C LEU A 164 -3.04 -6.72 -6.99
N VAL A 165 -2.54 -7.60 -6.12
CA VAL A 165 -1.26 -7.39 -5.40
C VAL A 165 -0.28 -8.51 -5.73
N PHE A 166 -0.63 -9.76 -5.43
CA PHE A 166 0.34 -10.87 -5.51
C PHE A 166 0.84 -11.12 -6.93
N ILE A 167 -0.07 -11.25 -7.90
CA ILE A 167 0.29 -11.48 -9.31
C ILE A 167 1.16 -10.34 -9.85
N PRO A 168 0.79 -9.05 -9.76
CA PRO A 168 1.62 -7.96 -10.24
C PRO A 168 3.00 -7.89 -9.57
N VAL A 169 3.08 -8.12 -8.26
CA VAL A 169 4.37 -8.14 -7.54
C VAL A 169 5.26 -9.26 -8.06
N LEU A 170 4.73 -10.47 -8.23
CA LEU A 170 5.48 -11.61 -8.77
C LEU A 170 5.96 -11.35 -10.20
N LEU A 171 5.10 -10.76 -11.06
CA LEU A 171 5.48 -10.38 -12.41
C LEU A 171 6.61 -9.33 -12.39
N GLY A 172 6.54 -8.34 -11.50
CA GLY A 172 7.60 -7.35 -11.33
C GLY A 172 8.93 -7.98 -10.91
N ILE A 173 8.91 -8.89 -9.93
CA ILE A 173 10.10 -9.64 -9.49
C ILE A 173 10.67 -10.47 -10.65
N PHE A 174 9.80 -11.16 -11.40
CA PHE A 174 10.20 -11.97 -12.54
C PHE A 174 10.90 -11.13 -13.61
N VAL A 175 10.31 -9.99 -13.98
CA VAL A 175 10.89 -9.05 -14.95
C VAL A 175 12.22 -8.47 -14.44
N ASN A 176 12.33 -8.09 -13.17
CA ASN A 176 13.61 -7.67 -12.59
C ASN A 176 14.65 -8.79 -12.71
N SER A 177 14.28 -10.03 -12.37
CA SER A 177 15.22 -11.15 -12.39
C SER A 177 15.78 -11.48 -13.78
N TYR A 178 14.99 -11.29 -14.85
CA TYR A 178 15.39 -11.58 -16.23
C TYR A 178 15.99 -10.37 -16.96
N ALA A 179 15.47 -9.16 -16.69
CA ALA A 179 15.82 -7.92 -17.37
C ALA A 179 16.48 -6.88 -16.43
N ALA A 180 17.22 -7.33 -15.41
CA ALA A 180 17.85 -6.47 -14.39
C ALA A 180 18.65 -5.29 -14.98
N ALA A 181 19.34 -5.52 -16.09
CA ALA A 181 20.11 -4.48 -16.79
C ALA A 181 19.23 -3.35 -17.37
N TYR A 182 17.99 -3.64 -17.74
CA TYR A 182 17.01 -2.63 -18.17
C TYR A 182 16.34 -1.97 -16.97
N VAL A 183 15.95 -2.76 -15.97
CA VAL A 183 15.31 -2.26 -14.75
C VAL A 183 16.19 -1.25 -14.03
N SER A 184 17.49 -1.53 -13.88
CA SER A 184 18.45 -0.59 -13.28
C SER A 184 18.56 0.75 -14.01
N LYS A 185 18.25 0.83 -15.31
CA LYS A 185 18.21 2.10 -16.06
C LYS A 185 16.98 2.94 -15.70
N ILE A 186 15.85 2.29 -15.45
CA ILE A 186 14.57 2.96 -15.12
C ILE A 186 14.33 3.08 -13.62
N GLU A 187 15.14 2.44 -12.77
CA GLU A 187 14.99 2.39 -11.31
C GLU A 187 14.85 3.77 -10.67
N LYS A 188 15.56 4.78 -11.19
CA LYS A 188 15.46 6.18 -10.73
C LYS A 188 14.10 6.83 -10.97
N TRP A 189 13.35 6.33 -11.95
CA TRP A 189 12.02 6.82 -12.33
C TRP A 189 10.90 6.06 -11.65
N ILE A 190 11.13 4.80 -11.26
CA ILE A 190 10.11 3.94 -10.63
C ILE A 190 9.41 4.64 -9.45
N PRO A 191 10.11 5.19 -8.44
CA PRO A 191 9.46 5.87 -7.32
C PRO A 191 8.61 7.07 -7.74
N LYS A 192 9.05 7.83 -8.76
CA LYS A 192 8.33 9.01 -9.26
C LYS A 192 7.03 8.61 -9.95
N ILE A 193 7.08 7.55 -10.76
CA ILE A 193 5.91 7.01 -11.45
C ILE A 193 4.92 6.43 -10.42
N SER A 194 5.40 5.67 -9.43
CA SER A 194 4.55 5.16 -8.35
C SER A 194 3.86 6.29 -7.57
N ILE A 195 4.59 7.36 -7.22
CA ILE A 195 4.01 8.53 -6.56
C ILE A 195 2.90 9.16 -7.42
N LEU A 196 3.14 9.36 -8.72
CA LEU A 196 2.15 9.94 -9.62
C LEU A 196 0.88 9.09 -9.68
N LEU A 197 1.01 7.77 -9.82
CA LEU A 197 -0.13 6.85 -9.85
C LEU A 197 -0.92 6.87 -8.53
N ILE A 198 -0.23 6.89 -7.39
CA ILE A 198 -0.88 6.98 -6.08
C ILE A 198 -1.62 8.31 -5.94
N LEU A 199 -1.05 9.43 -6.39
CA LEU A 199 -1.74 10.73 -6.38
C LEU A 199 -3.00 10.71 -7.27
N CYS A 200 -2.95 10.05 -8.43
CA CYS A 200 -4.13 9.85 -9.28
C CYS A 200 -5.19 8.98 -8.58
N ILE A 201 -4.78 7.87 -7.94
CA ILE A 201 -5.71 7.01 -7.18
C ILE A 201 -6.37 7.81 -6.05
N ILE A 202 -5.61 8.59 -5.29
CA ILE A 202 -6.15 9.46 -4.23
C ILE A 202 -7.17 10.44 -4.81
N ALA A 203 -6.85 11.11 -5.92
CA ALA A 203 -7.76 12.05 -6.56
C ALA A 203 -9.09 11.40 -6.96
N VAL A 204 -9.03 10.21 -7.58
CA VAL A 204 -10.23 9.46 -7.99
C VAL A 204 -11.05 9.00 -6.80
N VAL A 205 -10.43 8.42 -5.77
CA VAL A 205 -11.14 7.94 -4.57
C VAL A 205 -11.77 9.09 -3.79
N VAL A 206 -11.10 10.24 -3.70
CA VAL A 206 -11.64 11.45 -3.05
C VAL A 206 -12.81 12.01 -3.86
N ALA A 207 -12.68 12.12 -5.18
CA ALA A 207 -13.77 12.59 -6.05
C ALA A 207 -15.02 11.70 -5.95
N LEU A 208 -14.85 10.37 -5.91
CA LEU A 208 -15.94 9.41 -5.73
C LEU A 208 -16.65 9.52 -4.38
N ASN A 209 -15.99 10.09 -3.37
CA ASN A 209 -16.54 10.29 -2.03
C ASN A 209 -16.78 11.76 -1.69
N ALA A 210 -16.73 12.67 -2.69
CA ALA A 210 -16.84 14.11 -2.45
C ALA A 210 -18.12 14.50 -1.72
N GLU A 211 -19.27 13.90 -2.07
CA GLU A 211 -20.57 14.16 -1.41
C GLU A 211 -20.59 13.75 0.07
N ARG A 212 -19.73 12.82 0.50
CA ARG A 212 -19.60 12.43 1.91
C ARG A 212 -18.61 13.30 2.69
N LEU A 213 -17.81 14.10 1.97
CA LEU A 213 -16.70 14.89 2.51
C LEU A 213 -16.99 16.40 2.54
N SER A 214 -17.94 16.89 1.74
CA SER A 214 -18.41 18.28 1.67
C SER A 214 -19.63 18.52 2.56
#